data_AF-A0A7H0LK76-F1
#
_entry.id   AF-A0A7H0LK76-F1
#
_cell.length_a   1.000
_cell.length_b   1.000
_cell.length_c   1.000
_cell.angle_alpha   90.00
_cell.angle_beta   90.00
_cell.angle_gamma   90.00
#
_symmetry.space_group_name_H-M   'P 1'
#
loop_
_entity.id
_entity.type
_entity.pdbx_description
1 polymer ?
#
loop_
_entity_poly.entity_id
_entity_poly.type
_entity_poly.pdbx_seq_one_letter_code
_entity_poly.pdbx_strand_id
1 'polypeptide(L)'
;MLSFAYLALAIGQVVSTGSQPSPRANLSEELYWASAEASGSRLCDAARRQRYGKQYEARYGQRIRKLVQVHTAIAGPDPEFIVTSSCRSMRASSYAQDQDHNRALKQFDGALKRLEVRFGGY
;
A
#
# COMPACT_ATOMS: atom_id res chain seq x y z
N MET A 1 -70.66 -5.58 -6.44
CA MET A 1 -69.80 -4.39 -6.31
C MET A 1 -68.43 -4.85 -5.85
N LEU A 2 -67.40 -4.63 -6.66
CA LEU A 2 -66.03 -5.09 -6.46
C LEU A 2 -65.34 -4.22 -5.41
N SER A 3 -64.86 -4.83 -4.33
CA SER A 3 -64.04 -4.15 -3.31
C SER A 3 -62.62 -4.70 -3.38
N PHE A 4 -61.71 -3.95 -4.00
CA PHE A 4 -60.29 -4.28 -4.06
C PHE A 4 -59.62 -3.79 -2.78
N ALA A 5 -59.19 -4.74 -1.94
CA ALA A 5 -58.32 -4.46 -0.81
C ALA A 5 -56.90 -4.19 -1.33
N TYR A 6 -56.43 -2.95 -1.19
CA TYR A 6 -55.04 -2.58 -1.44
C TYR A 6 -54.18 -3.01 -0.25
N LEU A 7 -53.40 -4.08 -0.42
CA LEU A 7 -52.33 -4.45 0.50
C LEU A 7 -51.09 -3.63 0.14
N ALA A 8 -50.85 -2.52 0.85
CA ALA A 8 -49.62 -1.75 0.70
C ALA A 8 -48.48 -2.49 1.42
N LEU A 9 -47.64 -3.20 0.65
CA LEU A 9 -46.39 -3.76 1.12
C LEU A 9 -45.41 -2.60 1.38
N ALA A 10 -45.30 -2.16 2.63
CA ALA A 10 -44.22 -1.26 3.04
C ALA A 10 -42.92 -2.08 3.10
N ILE A 11 -42.19 -2.13 1.99
CA ILE A 11 -40.83 -2.65 1.96
C ILE A 11 -39.98 -1.66 2.75
N GLY A 12 -39.62 -2.05 3.98
CA GLY A 12 -38.66 -1.33 4.79
C GLY A 12 -37.39 -1.14 3.98
N GLN A 13 -37.11 0.11 3.60
CA GLN A 13 -35.82 0.47 3.08
C GLN A 13 -34.85 0.36 4.25
N VAL A 14 -34.15 -0.76 4.31
CA VAL A 14 -32.91 -0.85 5.07
C VAL A 14 -31.96 0.10 4.35
N VAL A 15 -31.98 1.37 4.76
CA VAL A 15 -30.92 2.31 4.47
C VAL A 15 -29.73 1.73 5.22
N SER A 16 -28.99 0.86 4.54
CA SER A 16 -27.62 0.59 4.87
C SER A 16 -26.92 1.93 4.77
N THR A 17 -26.89 2.67 5.87
CA THR A 17 -25.80 3.60 6.18
C THR A 17 -24.57 2.72 6.28
N GLY A 18 -24.12 2.23 5.12
CA GLY A 18 -22.75 1.80 4.93
C GLY A 18 -21.99 3.07 5.23
N SER A 19 -21.54 3.17 6.47
CA SER A 19 -20.62 4.19 6.94
C SER A 19 -19.50 4.18 5.93
N GLN A 20 -19.59 5.08 4.95
CA GLN A 20 -18.57 5.25 3.94
C GLN A 20 -17.32 5.50 4.77
N PRO A 21 -16.35 4.57 4.82
CA PRO A 21 -15.20 4.79 5.66
C PRO A 21 -14.61 6.09 5.15
N SER A 22 -14.64 7.13 6.00
CA SER A 22 -13.75 8.29 5.86
C SER A 22 -12.42 7.74 5.37
N PRO A 23 -11.77 8.32 4.33
CA PRO A 23 -10.63 7.70 3.67
C PRO A 23 -9.52 7.48 4.71
N ARG A 24 -9.60 6.31 5.37
CA ARG A 24 -8.66 5.89 6.38
C ARG A 24 -7.40 5.71 5.56
N ALA A 25 -6.38 6.45 5.97
CA ALA A 25 -5.07 6.36 5.35
C ALA A 25 -4.72 4.87 5.18
N ASN A 26 -4.40 4.45 3.95
CA ASN A 26 -4.11 3.06 3.61
C ASN A 26 -2.60 2.89 3.69
N LEU A 27 -2.11 2.29 4.79
CA LEU A 27 -0.67 2.12 5.00
C LEU A 27 -0.06 1.27 3.88
N SER A 28 -0.73 0.19 3.49
CA SER A 28 -0.28 -0.74 2.46
C SER A 28 -0.07 -0.04 1.11
N GLU A 29 -1.02 0.80 0.69
CA GLU A 29 -0.91 1.61 -0.53
C GLU A 29 0.25 2.61 -0.45
N GLU A 30 0.32 3.41 0.62
CA GLU A 30 1.35 4.43 0.76
C GLU A 30 2.76 3.83 0.84
N LEU A 31 2.89 2.72 1.57
CA LEU A 31 4.13 1.97 1.69
C LEU A 31 4.56 1.38 0.34
N TYR A 32 3.62 0.84 -0.45
CA TYR A 32 3.92 0.34 -1.79
C TYR A 32 4.51 1.43 -2.67
N TRP A 33 3.83 2.58 -2.80
CA TRP A 33 4.30 3.65 -3.68
C TRP A 33 5.60 4.29 -3.20
N ALA A 34 5.79 4.40 -1.89
CA ALA A 34 7.05 4.90 -1.32
C ALA A 34 8.22 3.93 -1.57
N SER A 35 7.97 2.63 -1.58
CA SER A 35 9.01 1.60 -1.66
C SER A 35 9.31 1.10 -3.07
N ALA A 36 8.46 1.39 -4.06
CA ALA A 36 8.54 0.78 -5.39
C ALA A 36 9.92 0.92 -6.06
N GLU A 37 10.52 2.11 -5.94
CA GLU A 37 11.87 2.39 -6.45
C GLU A 37 12.96 1.68 -5.63
N ALA A 38 12.87 1.78 -4.30
CA ALA A 38 13.87 1.28 -3.37
C ALA A 38 13.88 -0.25 -3.29
N SER A 39 12.75 -0.91 -3.51
CA SER A 39 12.64 -2.38 -3.53
C SER A 39 13.15 -3.00 -4.85
N GLY A 40 13.28 -2.18 -5.90
CA GLY A 40 13.57 -2.67 -7.25
C GLY A 40 12.43 -3.47 -7.89
N SER A 41 11.26 -3.56 -7.25
CA SER A 41 10.11 -4.38 -7.68
C SER A 41 9.64 -4.09 -9.11
N ARG A 42 9.85 -2.86 -9.58
CA ARG A 42 9.47 -2.41 -10.93
C ARG A 42 10.52 -2.67 -12.01
N LEU A 43 11.68 -3.26 -11.72
CA LEU A 43 12.70 -3.52 -12.74
C LEU A 43 12.36 -4.73 -13.59
N CYS A 44 12.60 -4.71 -14.91
CA CYS A 44 12.43 -5.90 -15.77
C CYS A 44 13.55 -6.94 -15.59
N ASP A 45 14.78 -6.50 -15.28
CA ASP A 45 15.91 -7.38 -15.01
C ASP A 45 15.70 -8.12 -13.70
N ALA A 46 15.51 -9.45 -13.79
CA ALA A 46 15.20 -10.30 -12.64
C ALA A 46 16.37 -10.40 -11.65
N ALA A 47 17.61 -10.49 -12.13
CA ALA A 47 18.79 -10.61 -11.28
C ALA A 47 19.02 -9.33 -10.48
N ARG A 48 18.84 -8.18 -11.13
CA ARG A 48 18.92 -6.87 -10.48
C ARG A 48 17.77 -6.64 -9.51
N ARG A 49 16.53 -6.96 -9.90
CA ARG A 49 15.36 -6.93 -9.02
C ARG A 49 15.61 -7.72 -7.74
N GLN A 50 16.13 -8.94 -7.86
CA GLN A 50 16.45 -9.78 -6.71
C GLN A 50 17.54 -9.17 -5.83
N ARG A 51 18.62 -8.67 -6.42
CA ARG A 51 19.72 -8.03 -5.67
C ARG A 51 19.24 -6.82 -4.87
N TYR A 52 18.50 -5.92 -5.52
CA TYR A 52 17.95 -4.72 -4.90
C TYR A 52 16.90 -5.06 -3.85
N GLY A 53 16.02 -6.02 -4.13
CA GLY A 53 15.02 -6.50 -3.17
C GLY A 53 15.67 -7.06 -1.90
N LYS A 54 16.78 -7.81 -2.00
CA LYS A 54 17.52 -8.29 -0.83
C LYS A 54 18.11 -7.17 0.00
N GLN A 55 18.70 -6.15 -0.63
CA GLN A 55 19.25 -5.00 0.08
C GLN A 55 18.16 -4.19 0.80
N TYR A 56 17.04 -3.97 0.11
CA TYR A 56 15.86 -3.33 0.67
C TYR A 56 15.33 -4.08 1.89
N GLU A 57 15.09 -5.39 1.76
CA GLU A 57 14.55 -6.24 2.82
C GLU A 57 15.50 -6.29 4.03
N ALA A 58 16.81 -6.45 3.79
CA ALA A 58 17.80 -6.45 4.87
C ALA A 58 17.81 -5.14 5.66
N ARG A 59 17.57 -4.00 4.99
CA ARG A 59 17.63 -2.68 5.63
C ARG A 59 16.33 -2.26 6.29
N TYR A 60 15.17 -2.64 5.75
CA TYR A 60 13.88 -2.08 6.16
C TYR A 60 12.84 -3.12 6.55
N GLY A 61 13.02 -4.40 6.23
CA GLY A 61 11.99 -5.42 6.39
C GLY A 61 11.44 -5.52 7.81
N GLN A 62 12.31 -5.47 8.82
CA GLN A 62 11.88 -5.50 10.22
C GLN A 62 11.04 -4.26 10.60
N ARG A 63 11.46 -3.06 10.19
CA ARG A 63 10.76 -1.81 10.48
C ARG A 63 9.38 -1.79 9.82
N ILE A 64 9.30 -2.23 8.57
CA ILE A 64 8.05 -2.35 7.82
C ILE A 64 7.09 -3.33 8.51
N ARG A 65 7.56 -4.53 8.86
CA ARG A 65 6.74 -5.52 9.58
C ARG A 65 6.21 -4.95 10.90
N LYS A 66 7.06 -4.27 11.67
CA LYS A 66 6.65 -3.63 12.93
C LYS A 66 5.61 -2.54 12.68
N LEU A 67 5.80 -1.69 11.68
CA LEU A 67 4.85 -0.64 11.33
C LEU A 67 3.48 -1.21 10.94
N VAL A 68 3.46 -2.23 10.08
CA VAL A 68 2.22 -2.93 9.68
C VAL A 68 1.52 -3.55 10.88
N GLN A 69 2.27 -4.21 11.78
CA GLN A 69 1.71 -4.79 13.00
C GLN A 69 1.08 -3.73 13.91
N VAL A 70 1.77 -2.61 14.14
CA VAL A 70 1.27 -1.51 14.98
C VAL A 70 0.03 -0.87 14.37
N HIS A 71 0.08 -0.53 13.08
CA HIS A 71 -1.07 0.04 12.36
C HIS A 71 -2.27 -0.91 12.40
N THR A 72 -2.07 -2.20 12.16
CA THR A 72 -3.14 -3.21 12.22
C THR A 72 -3.77 -3.29 13.61
N ALA A 73 -2.97 -3.16 14.67
CA ALA A 73 -3.46 -3.18 16.04
C ALA A 73 -4.29 -1.92 16.40
N ILE A 74 -3.98 -0.77 15.80
CA ILE A 74 -4.63 0.51 16.09
C ILE A 74 -5.87 0.72 15.21
N ALA A 75 -5.74 0.52 13.91
CA ALA A 75 -6.74 0.89 12.90
C ALA A 75 -7.49 -0.32 12.31
N GLY A 76 -7.06 -1.54 12.64
CA GLY A 76 -7.51 -2.76 11.97
C GLY A 76 -6.73 -3.01 10.67
N PRO A 77 -7.05 -4.09 9.94
CA PRO A 77 -6.40 -4.40 8.67
C PRO A 77 -6.68 -3.30 7.62
N ASP A 78 -5.69 -3.02 6.78
CA ASP A 78 -5.88 -2.15 5.61
C ASP A 78 -6.92 -2.75 4.64
N PRO A 79 -7.67 -1.89 3.92
CA PRO A 79 -8.52 -2.37 2.83
C PRO A 79 -7.67 -3.03 1.73
N GLU A 80 -8.30 -3.91 0.95
CA GLU A 80 -7.64 -4.58 -0.17
C GLU A 80 -7.08 -3.55 -1.17
N PHE A 81 -5.82 -3.74 -1.53
CA PHE A 81 -5.09 -2.89 -2.47
C PHE A 81 -4.41 -3.77 -3.52
N ILE A 82 -4.82 -3.61 -4.77
CA ILE A 82 -4.29 -4.39 -5.89
C ILE A 82 -3.43 -3.47 -6.74
N VAL A 83 -2.20 -3.90 -7.02
CA VAL A 83 -1.32 -3.22 -7.96
C VAL A 83 -1.17 -4.01 -9.24
N THR A 84 -1.58 -3.41 -10.35
CA THR A 84 -1.22 -3.90 -11.68
C THR A 84 0.23 -3.53 -11.98
N SER A 85 1.14 -4.48 -11.87
CA SER A 85 2.57 -4.20 -12.08
C SER A 85 2.94 -4.28 -13.56
N SER A 86 3.58 -3.22 -14.08
CA SER A 86 4.44 -3.32 -15.26
C SER A 86 5.89 -3.14 -14.85
N CYS A 87 6.80 -3.86 -15.51
CA CYS A 87 8.23 -3.65 -15.30
C CYS A 87 8.75 -2.56 -16.24
N ARG A 88 9.80 -1.85 -15.83
CA ARG A 88 10.54 -0.90 -16.66
C ARG A 88 11.93 -1.42 -16.99
N SER A 89 12.35 -1.21 -18.23
CA SER A 89 13.74 -1.37 -18.65
C SER A 89 14.51 -0.07 -18.44
N MET A 90 15.68 -0.13 -17.81
CA MET A 90 16.57 1.03 -17.69
C MET A 90 17.64 0.96 -18.79
N ARG A 91 17.87 2.06 -19.51
CA ARG A 91 18.91 2.17 -20.55
C ARG A 91 20.25 2.70 -20.02
N ALA A 92 20.32 3.07 -18.75
CA ALA A 92 21.53 3.59 -18.12
C ALA A 92 22.58 2.49 -17.89
N SER A 93 23.84 2.88 -17.69
CA SER A 93 24.90 1.93 -17.32
C SER A 93 24.61 1.26 -15.96
N SER A 94 25.19 0.08 -15.73
CA SER A 94 25.01 -0.62 -14.45
C SER A 94 25.41 0.22 -13.23
N TYR A 95 26.48 1.01 -13.35
CA TYR A 95 26.95 1.90 -12.30
C TYR A 95 25.94 3.01 -11.97
N ALA A 96 25.39 3.68 -12.99
CA ALA A 96 24.38 4.72 -12.79
C ALA A 96 23.11 4.14 -12.12
N GLN A 97 22.68 2.95 -12.55
CA GLN A 97 21.54 2.27 -11.94
C GLN A 97 21.79 1.93 -10.45
N ASP A 98 22.99 1.49 -10.08
CA ASP A 98 23.33 1.22 -8.68
C ASP A 98 23.39 2.52 -7.84
N GLN A 99 23.84 3.64 -8.42
CA GLN A 99 23.77 4.95 -7.76
C GLN A 99 22.32 5.40 -7.54
N ASP A 100 21.46 5.26 -8.55
CA ASP A 100 20.04 5.59 -8.45
C ASP A 100 19.34 4.74 -7.40
N HIS A 101 19.65 3.45 -7.33
CA HIS A 101 19.12 2.56 -6.30
C HIS A 101 19.56 2.99 -4.90
N ASN A 102 20.84 3.33 -4.70
CA ASN A 102 21.33 3.84 -3.43
C ASN A 102 20.64 5.15 -3.00
N ARG A 103 20.32 6.02 -3.96
CA ARG A 103 19.52 7.22 -3.72
C ARG A 103 18.09 6.88 -3.33
N ALA A 104 17.45 5.93 -4.04
CA ALA A 104 16.11 5.47 -3.73
C ALA A 104 16.00 4.89 -2.31
N LEU A 105 16.99 4.10 -1.87
CA LEU A 105 17.06 3.61 -0.48
C LEU A 105 17.07 4.78 0.52
N LYS A 106 17.91 5.81 0.31
CA LYS A 106 17.97 6.99 1.19
C LYS A 106 16.64 7.75 1.23
N GLN A 107 16.00 7.94 0.08
CA GLN A 107 14.71 8.61 -0.01
C GLN A 107 13.61 7.80 0.71
N PHE A 108 13.63 6.48 0.54
CA PHE A 108 12.69 5.59 1.22
C PHE A 108 12.88 5.61 2.74
N ASP A 109 14.11 5.67 3.27
CA ASP A 109 14.32 5.79 4.73
C ASP A 109 13.60 7.03 5.31
N GLY A 110 13.67 8.16 4.61
CA GLY A 110 12.95 9.37 4.99
C GLY A 110 11.43 9.22 4.86
N ALA A 111 10.94 8.55 3.81
CA ALA A 111 9.52 8.25 3.65
C ALA A 111 9.00 7.31 4.75
N LEU A 112 9.74 6.25 5.05
CA LEU A 112 9.40 5.29 6.09
C LEU A 112 9.30 5.97 7.45
N LYS A 113 10.22 6.87 7.81
CA LYS A 113 10.11 7.66 9.05
C LYS A 113 8.81 8.47 9.13
N ARG A 114 8.36 9.06 8.02
CA ARG A 114 7.09 9.81 7.98
C ARG A 114 5.88 8.88 8.12
N LEU A 115 5.92 7.72 7.48
CA LEU A 115 4.87 6.70 7.61
C LEU A 115 4.82 6.15 9.03
N GLU A 116 5.98 5.90 9.64
CA GLU A 116 6.13 5.47 11.02
C GLU A 116 5.48 6.45 12.00
N VAL A 117 5.69 7.76 11.85
CA VAL A 117 5.02 8.78 12.67
C VAL A 117 3.50 8.79 12.44
N ARG A 118 3.08 8.75 11.17
CA ARG A 118 1.66 8.89 10.82
C ARG A 118 0.80 7.66 11.15
N PHE A 119 1.36 6.46 11.02
CA PHE A 119 0.63 5.19 11.15
C PHE A 119 1.07 4.35 12.36
N GLY A 120 2.27 4.59 12.89
CA GLY A 120 2.80 3.88 14.05
C GLY A 120 2.43 4.53 15.39
N GLY A 121 1.98 5.79 15.39
CA GLY A 121 1.50 6.47 16.59
C GLY A 121 2.60 6.92 17.57
N TYR A 122 3.80 7.25 17.07
CA TYR A 122 4.93 7.77 17.85
C TYR A 122 5.58 9.00 17.22
#